data_AF-A0A163LY61-F1
#
_entry.id   AF-A0A163LY61-F1
#
_cell.length_a   1.000
_cell.length_b   1.000
_cell.length_c   1.000
_cell.angle_alpha   90.00
_cell.angle_beta   90.00
_cell.angle_gamma   90.00
#
_symmetry.space_group_name_H-M   'P 1'
#
loop_
_entity.id
_entity.type
_entity.pdbx_description
1 polymer ?
#
loop_
_entity_poly.entity_id
_entity_poly.type
_entity_poly.pdbx_seq_one_letter_code
_entity_poly.pdbx_strand_id
1 'polypeptide(L)' 'MIKYRIPEGYRICGENAYAKHSLLYSALPSYFLLFSVWNEHNVCLSWDETEDWADRLGLAAVPVLYKGIWNEDDE' A
#
# COMPACT_ATOMS: atom_id res chain seq x y z
N MET A 1 18.25 -3.48 -1.27
CA MET A 1 17.69 -2.21 -0.76
C MET A 1 16.78 -1.62 -1.82
N ILE A 2 15.50 -1.39 -1.55
CA ILE A 2 14.55 -0.82 -2.53
C ILE A 2 14.77 0.70 -2.73
N LYS A 3 15.45 1.37 -1.78
CA LYS A 3 15.64 2.82 -1.74
C LYS A 3 16.11 3.46 -3.05
N TYR A 4 17.00 2.83 -3.81
CA TYR A 4 17.52 3.40 -5.08
C TYR A 4 16.47 3.43 -6.21
N ARG A 5 15.35 2.71 -6.05
CA ARG A 5 14.24 2.65 -7.01
C ARG A 5 13.12 3.64 -6.68
N ILE A 6 13.22 4.32 -5.55
CA ILE A 6 12.25 5.33 -5.10
C ILE A 6 12.81 6.70 -5.51
N PRO A 7 12.11 7.49 -6.34
CA PRO A 7 12.56 8.81 -6.72
C PRO A 7 12.72 9.73 -5.50
N GLU A 8 13.55 10.76 -5.65
CA GLU A 8 13.71 11.76 -4.61
C GLU A 8 12.38 12.46 -4.31
N GLY A 9 12.10 12.71 -3.03
CA GLY A 9 10.85 13.32 -2.57
C GLY A 9 9.66 12.35 -2.47
N TYR A 10 9.75 11.13 -3.03
CA TYR A 10 8.66 10.15 -2.92
C TYR A 10 8.66 9.46 -1.56
N ARG A 11 7.46 9.14 -1.06
CA ARG A 11 7.27 8.37 0.18
C ARG A 11 6.40 7.15 -0.10
N ILE A 12 6.90 5.98 0.29
CA ILE A 12 6.20 4.69 0.23
C ILE A 12 5.76 4.37 1.66
N CYS A 13 4.46 4.35 1.90
CA CYS A 13 3.87 4.22 3.23
C CYS A 13 3.12 2.89 3.37
N GLY A 14 3.45 2.14 4.41
CA GLY A 14 2.86 0.83 4.65
C GLY A 14 2.94 0.42 6.10
N GLU A 15 2.20 -0.62 6.44
CA GLU A 15 2.15 -1.18 7.79
C GLU A 15 3.17 -2.32 7.92
N ASN A 16 3.94 -2.32 9.01
CA ASN A 16 4.86 -3.41 9.32
C ASN A 16 4.18 -4.44 10.23
N ALA A 17 3.78 -5.55 9.64
CA ALA A 17 3.10 -6.66 10.30
C ALA A 17 4.06 -7.79 10.73
N TYR A 18 5.37 -7.53 10.81
CA TYR A 18 6.39 -8.48 11.29
C TYR A 18 6.23 -8.82 12.78
N ALA A 19 5.84 -7.85 13.61
CA ALA A 19 5.77 -8.02 15.05
C ALA A 19 4.38 -8.47 15.51
N LYS A 20 4.34 -9.58 16.24
CA LYS A 20 3.13 -10.17 16.83
C LYS A 20 2.69 -9.35 18.04
N HIS A 21 1.97 -8.24 17.82
CA HIS A 21 1.58 -7.35 18.92
C HIS A 21 0.38 -7.87 19.74
N SER A 22 -0.72 -8.29 19.09
CA SER A 22 -1.92 -8.78 19.79
C SER A 22 -2.76 -9.82 19.03
N LEU A 23 -2.70 -9.83 17.69
CA LEU A 23 -3.43 -10.77 16.83
C LEU A 23 -2.44 -11.52 15.94
N LEU A 24 -2.58 -12.84 15.87
CA LEU A 24 -1.75 -13.68 14.99
C LEU A 24 -2.36 -13.68 13.59
N TYR A 25 -1.61 -13.16 12.63
CA TYR A 25 -1.87 -13.41 11.21
C TYR A 25 -1.24 -14.75 10.81
N SER A 26 -2.06 -15.72 10.42
CA SER A 26 -1.61 -17.06 9.99
C SER A 26 -1.22 -17.13 8.52
N ALA A 27 -1.71 -16.20 7.70
CA ALA A 27 -1.49 -16.16 6.24
C ALA A 27 -1.24 -14.72 5.77
N LEU A 28 -0.23 -14.07 6.35
CA LEU A 28 0.13 -12.70 5.96
C LEU A 28 0.87 -12.73 4.60
N PRO A 29 0.43 -11.95 3.59
CA PRO A 29 1.06 -11.98 2.26
C PRO A 29 2.47 -11.39 2.25
N SER A 30 2.81 -10.52 3.20
CA SER A 30 4.15 -9.94 3.38
C SER A 30 4.25 -9.28 4.76
N TYR A 31 5.45 -9.20 5.33
CA TYR A 31 5.71 -8.46 6.58
C TYR A 31 5.52 -6.94 6.46
N PHE A 32 5.55 -6.41 5.24
CA PHE A 32 5.23 -5.00 4.98
C PHE A 32 4.13 -4.94 3.92
N LEU A 33 3.05 -4.23 4.25
CA LEU A 33 1.90 -4.03 3.36
C LEU A 33 1.77 -2.56 2.99
N LEU A 34 1.94 -2.25 1.72
CA LEU A 34 1.81 -0.91 1.15
C LEU A 34 0.34 -0.46 1.14
N PHE A 35 0.07 0.76 1.60
CA PHE A 35 -1.28 1.35 1.54
C PHE A 35 -1.33 2.75 0.92
N SER A 36 -0.21 3.46 0.78
CA SER A 36 -0.19 4.74 0.04
C SER A 36 1.20 5.09 -0.50
N VAL A 37 1.22 5.80 -1.63
CA VAL A 37 2.41 6.42 -2.20
C VAL A 37 2.19 7.91 -2.34
N TRP A 38 3.21 8.68 -1.99
CA TRP A 38 3.21 10.15 -2.09
C TRP A 38 4.34 10.61 -2.98
N ASN A 39 4.07 11.63 -3.78
CA ASN A 39 5.07 12.24 -4.65
C ASN A 39 5.80 13.42 -3.95
N GLU A 40 6.75 14.01 -4.66
CA GLU A 40 7.57 15.14 -4.22
C GLU A 40 6.78 16.41 -3.91
N HIS A 41 5.57 16.54 -4.47
CA HIS A 41 4.66 17.65 -4.26
C HIS A 41 3.72 17.43 -3.07
N ASN A 42 3.99 16.41 -2.25
CA ASN A 42 3.16 16.04 -1.11
C ASN A 42 1.71 15.69 -1.52
N VAL A 43 1.54 15.14 -2.72
CA VAL A 43 0.26 14.62 -3.22
C VAL A 43 0.23 13.12 -2.99
N CYS A 44 -0.87 12.64 -2.38
CA CYS A 44 -1.16 11.21 -2.31
C CYS A 44 -1.61 10.75 -3.69
N LEU A 45 -0.93 9.75 -4.24
CA LEU A 45 -1.29 9.16 -5.53
C LEU A 45 -2.61 8.40 -5.41
N SER A 46 -3.26 8.19 -6.56
CA SER A 46 -4.46 7.35 -6.64
C SER A 46 -4.16 5.90 -6.23
N TRP A 47 -5.22 5.13 -5.97
CA TRP A 47 -5.07 3.72 -5.64
C TRP A 47 -4.43 2.93 -6.79
N ASP A 48 -4.85 3.18 -8.03
CA ASP A 48 -4.28 2.53 -9.23
C ASP A 48 -2.77 2.81 -9.35
N GLU A 49 -2.35 4.06 -9.15
CA GLU A 49 -0.93 4.42 -9.14
C GLU A 49 -0.17 3.76 -7.97
N THR A 50 -0.82 3.62 -6.81
CA THR A 50 -0.24 2.93 -5.66
C THR A 50 -0.02 1.44 -5.94
N GLU A 51 -0.97 0.78 -6.62
CA GLU A 51 -0.84 -0.61 -7.08
C GLU A 51 0.30 -0.76 -8.10
N ASP A 52 0.40 0.16 -9.07
CA ASP A 52 1.52 0.18 -10.03
C ASP A 52 2.88 0.31 -9.33
N TRP A 53 2.97 1.12 -8.27
CA TRP A 53 4.19 1.24 -7.46
C TRP A 53 4.48 -0.04 -6.67
N ALA A 54 3.44 -0.71 -6.14
CA ALA A 54 3.58 -1.99 -5.46
C ALA A 54 4.24 -3.02 -6.40
N ASP A 55 3.69 -3.16 -7.62
CA ASP A 55 4.19 -4.08 -8.64
C ASP A 55 5.62 -3.74 -9.07
N ARG A 56 5.91 -2.46 -9.33
CA ARG A 56 7.25 -2.00 -9.68
C ARG A 56 8.25 -2.35 -8.60
N LEU A 57 7.93 -2.09 -7.34
CA LEU A 57 8.86 -2.29 -6.21
C LEU A 57 8.89 -3.74 -5.70
N GLY A 58 7.97 -4.60 -6.15
CA GLY A 58 7.82 -5.98 -5.68
C GLY A 58 7.31 -6.03 -4.23
N LEU A 59 6.42 -5.11 -3.86
CA LEU A 59 5.81 -5.00 -2.54
C LEU A 59 4.37 -5.53 -2.58
N ALA A 60 3.92 -6.18 -1.51
CA ALA A 60 2.50 -6.50 -1.36
C ALA A 60 1.73 -5.25 -0.92
N ALA A 61 0.63 -4.94 -1.59
CA ALA A 61 -0.34 -3.96 -1.12
C ALA A 61 -1.29 -4.58 -0.10
N VAL A 62 -1.98 -3.74 0.68
CA VAL A 62 -3.08 -4.18 1.54
C VAL A 62 -4.23 -4.77 0.70
N PRO A 63 -5.01 -5.74 1.21
CA PRO A 63 -6.14 -6.30 0.48
C PRO A 63 -7.21 -5.24 0.17
N VAL A 64 -7.66 -5.21 -1.08
CA VAL A 64 -8.76 -4.34 -1.50
C VAL A 64 -10.09 -5.00 -1.16
N LEU A 65 -10.89 -4.36 -0.31
CA LEU A 65 -12.23 -4.84 0.04
C LEU A 65 -13.30 -4.38 -0.96
N TYR A 66 -13.10 -3.22 -1.59
CA TYR A 66 -14.02 -2.61 -2.53
C TYR A 66 -13.28 -1.69 -3.51
N LYS A 67 -13.62 -1.76 -4.81
CA LYS A 67 -13.11 -0.89 -5.87
C LYS A 67 -14.23 -0.57 -6.84
N GLY A 68 -14.76 0.64 -6.75
CA GLY A 68 -15.94 1.05 -7.51
C GLY A 68 -16.43 2.43 -7.08
N ILE A 69 -17.49 2.89 -7.73
CA ILE A 69 -18.18 4.12 -7.32
C ILE A 69 -19.03 3.78 -6.11
N TRP A 70 -18.71 4.40 -4.97
CA TRP A 70 -19.52 4.27 -3.77
C TRP A 70 -20.96 4.72 -4.04
N ASN A 71 -21.92 3.88 -3.68
CA ASN A 71 -23.33 4.21 -3.65
C ASN A 71 -23.87 3.78 -2.27
N GLU A 72 -24.47 4.71 -1.55
CA GLU A 72 -25.05 4.47 -0.23
C GLU A 72 -26.41 3.76 -0.32
N ASP A 73 -27.10 3.88 -1.45
CA ASP A 73 -28.47 3.42 -1.66
C ASP A 73 -28.56 2.02 -2.36
N ASP A 74 -27.43 1.37 -2.63
CA ASP A 74 -27.41 0.00 -3.19
C ASP A 74 -27.69 -1.02 -2.05
N GLU A 75 -28.94 -1.12 -1.60
CA GLU A 75 -29.49 -2.21 -0.77
C GLU A 75 -30.44 -3.13 -1.55
#